data_AF-A0A3Q9XR26-F1
#
_entry.id   AF-A0A3Q9XR26-F1
#
_cell.length_a   1.000
_cell.length_b   1.000
_cell.length_c   1.000
_cell.angle_alpha   90.00
_cell.angle_beta   90.00
_cell.angle_gamma   90.00
#
_symmetry.space_group_name_H-M   'P 1'
#
loop_
_entity.id
_entity.type
_entity.pdbx_description
1 polymer ?
#
loop_
_entity_poly.entity_id
_entity_poly.type
_entity_poly.pdbx_seq_one_letter_code
_entity_poly.pdbx_strand_id
1 'polypeptide(L)'
;MIKKMFIAFLGFILLSNAAHAGIADSLSTFFNKPLPAAKDTLKILITHNKPGAMLEVKGKYKIYDPHTNKHISTRFIGKKKYIQPLSEGLKWQEEFPGLYQLMILPDDKATTIIVDGIEYKGRIYIYDIGGTISIVNEIPFDEYVKTILAARLQAPLPGEALAAVAIAARTNAYYLKQKAPSDYWDVEAKQIGYQGYALSPPSKLIEQAVKATHHMVMTFSSSPLMAKWDSIEAIDGGHAQVIHSKISLDQAAMLAHQGEHAAQILKKAFPGAQIDLIAN
;
A
#
# COMPACT_ATOMS: atom_id res chain seq x y z
N MET A 1 -40.45 65.66 7.45
CA MET A 1 -40.51 64.30 6.88
C MET A 1 -39.35 63.49 7.41
N ILE A 2 -39.67 62.44 8.16
CA ILE A 2 -38.80 61.74 9.11
C ILE A 2 -37.99 60.64 8.42
N LYS A 3 -36.66 60.79 8.46
CA LYS A 3 -35.60 59.83 8.83
C LYS A 3 -35.63 58.34 8.36
N LYS A 4 -34.44 57.96 7.85
CA LYS A 4 -33.66 56.70 8.08
C LYS A 4 -34.07 55.44 7.32
N MET A 5 -33.15 54.95 6.47
CA MET A 5 -32.95 53.51 6.30
C MET A 5 -31.67 53.13 7.03
N PHE A 6 -31.86 52.50 8.19
CA PHE A 6 -30.84 52.03 9.11
C PHE A 6 -30.46 50.59 8.76
N ILE A 7 -29.20 50.26 9.02
CA ILE A 7 -28.66 48.91 9.15
C ILE A 7 -29.47 48.11 10.19
N ALA A 8 -29.84 46.88 9.87
CA ALA A 8 -30.22 45.82 10.84
C ALA A 8 -29.50 44.55 10.36
N PHE A 9 -28.38 44.12 10.93
CA PHE A 9 -28.14 43.51 12.25
C PHE A 9 -29.02 42.28 12.54
N LEU A 10 -28.37 41.12 12.42
CA LEU A 10 -28.34 39.99 13.35
C LEU A 10 -29.58 39.78 14.25
N GLY A 11 -30.19 38.59 14.12
CA GLY A 11 -30.95 37.99 15.21
C GLY A 11 -32.21 37.26 14.75
N PHE A 12 -32.09 35.95 14.52
CA PHE A 12 -33.17 35.07 14.99
C PHE A 12 -32.56 33.93 15.80
N ILE A 13 -32.86 34.01 17.09
CA ILE A 13 -32.48 33.09 18.15
C ILE A 13 -33.37 31.85 18.05
N LEU A 14 -32.72 30.70 18.16
CA LEU A 14 -33.16 29.41 18.72
C LEU A 14 -34.67 29.23 19.01
N LEU A 15 -35.27 28.28 18.30
CA LEU A 15 -36.23 27.35 18.88
C LEU A 15 -35.64 25.94 18.77
N SER A 16 -35.42 25.38 19.95
CA SER A 16 -34.91 24.05 20.25
C SER A 16 -35.58 22.94 19.45
N ASN A 17 -34.77 22.17 18.73
CA ASN A 17 -35.02 20.74 18.58
C ASN A 17 -33.69 20.03 18.75
N ALA A 18 -33.63 19.16 19.77
CA ALA A 18 -32.50 18.32 20.16
C ALA A 18 -32.18 17.22 19.12
N ALA A 19 -32.26 17.55 17.84
CA ALA A 19 -31.96 16.68 16.70
C ALA A 19 -30.76 17.17 15.87
N HIS A 20 -30.21 18.35 16.15
CA HIS A 20 -29.05 18.90 15.41
C HIS A 20 -27.68 18.56 16.00
N ALA A 21 -27.61 18.07 17.25
CA ALA A 21 -26.34 17.62 17.83
C ALA A 21 -25.87 16.30 17.20
N GLY A 22 -26.77 15.32 17.04
CA GLY A 22 -26.39 13.99 16.52
C GLY A 22 -25.94 13.96 15.06
N ILE A 23 -26.40 14.88 14.21
CA ILE A 23 -26.04 14.90 12.78
C ILE A 23 -24.72 15.68 12.57
N ALA A 24 -24.50 16.77 13.29
CA ALA A 24 -23.24 17.52 13.25
C ALA A 24 -22.10 16.76 13.95
N ASP A 25 -22.38 16.07 15.06
CA ASP A 25 -21.41 15.19 15.73
C ASP A 25 -21.14 13.94 14.88
N SER A 26 -22.15 13.39 14.18
CA SER A 26 -21.95 12.29 13.22
C SER A 26 -21.10 12.74 12.02
N LEU A 27 -21.42 13.86 11.37
CA LEU A 27 -20.64 14.36 10.24
C LEU A 27 -19.20 14.71 10.65
N SER A 28 -19.01 15.41 11.77
CA SER A 28 -17.66 15.74 12.27
C SER A 28 -16.85 14.50 12.64
N THR A 29 -17.45 13.46 13.23
CA THR A 29 -16.78 12.18 13.49
C THR A 29 -16.50 11.37 12.21
N PHE A 30 -17.32 11.51 11.16
CA PHE A 30 -17.04 10.95 9.82
C PHE A 30 -15.87 11.65 9.11
N PHE A 31 -15.67 12.96 9.33
CA PHE A 31 -14.57 13.73 8.74
C PHE A 31 -13.28 13.69 9.57
N ASN A 32 -13.35 13.61 10.90
CA ASN A 32 -12.19 13.61 11.80
C ASN A 32 -11.74 12.22 12.25
N LYS A 33 -12.14 11.15 11.55
CA LYS A 33 -11.66 9.81 11.94
C LYS A 33 -10.13 9.77 11.75
N PRO A 34 -9.36 9.53 12.82
CA PRO A 34 -7.91 9.49 12.72
C PRO A 34 -7.50 8.40 11.73
N LEU A 35 -6.42 8.66 10.99
CA LEU A 35 -5.90 7.71 10.04
C LEU A 35 -5.69 6.35 10.73
N PRO A 36 -6.39 5.27 10.32
CA PRO A 36 -6.14 3.95 10.88
C PRO A 36 -4.70 3.56 10.57
N ALA A 37 -3.95 3.17 11.59
CA ALA A 37 -2.62 2.59 11.41
C ALA A 37 -2.74 1.41 10.45
N ALA A 38 -2.01 1.46 9.34
CA ALA A 38 -1.96 0.35 8.41
C ALA A 38 -1.04 -0.71 9.04
N LYS A 39 -1.64 -1.77 9.57
CA LYS A 39 -0.91 -2.98 9.94
C LYS A 39 -0.73 -3.84 8.70
N ASP A 40 0.35 -4.61 8.66
CA ASP A 40 0.65 -5.56 7.59
C ASP A 40 0.71 -4.94 6.18
N THR A 41 1.38 -3.79 6.09
CA THR A 41 1.65 -3.08 4.84
C THR A 41 3.14 -2.96 4.54
N LEU A 42 3.42 -2.82 3.26
CA LEU A 42 4.73 -2.46 2.73
C LEU A 42 4.66 -1.08 2.09
N LYS A 43 5.58 -0.19 2.48
CA LYS A 43 5.81 1.13 1.88
C LYS A 43 6.94 1.02 0.86
N ILE A 44 6.61 1.20 -0.41
CA ILE A 44 7.51 1.03 -1.55
C ILE A 44 7.79 2.40 -2.17
N LEU A 45 9.05 2.85 -2.19
CA LEU A 45 9.45 4.07 -2.90
C LEU A 45 9.37 3.81 -4.41
N ILE A 46 8.41 4.46 -5.08
CA ILE A 46 8.15 4.28 -6.52
C ILE A 46 8.71 5.42 -7.38
N THR A 47 8.99 6.58 -6.77
CA THR A 47 9.59 7.74 -7.44
C THR A 47 10.40 8.51 -6.41
N HIS A 48 11.62 8.93 -6.79
CA HIS A 48 12.52 9.64 -5.90
C HIS A 48 13.07 10.90 -6.60
N ASN A 49 13.10 12.02 -5.87
CA ASN A 49 13.69 13.30 -6.27
C ASN A 49 13.29 13.81 -7.67
N LYS A 50 11.99 13.83 -7.97
CA LYS A 50 11.47 14.41 -9.23
C LYS A 50 10.92 15.83 -9.02
N PRO A 51 10.91 16.70 -10.05
CA PRO A 51 10.27 18.01 -9.95
C PRO A 51 8.74 17.94 -9.80
N GLY A 52 8.13 16.81 -10.13
CA GLY A 52 6.70 16.57 -10.05
C GLY A 52 6.32 15.25 -10.73
N ALA A 53 5.04 14.89 -10.68
CA ALA A 53 4.50 13.68 -11.31
C ALA A 53 3.06 13.90 -11.78
N MET A 54 2.63 13.15 -12.80
CA MET A 54 1.22 13.06 -13.13
C MET A 54 0.54 12.11 -12.15
N LEU A 55 -0.43 12.62 -11.40
CA LEU A 55 -1.15 11.87 -10.38
C LEU A 55 -2.64 11.83 -10.72
N GLU A 56 -3.17 10.62 -10.83
CA GLU A 56 -4.57 10.36 -11.10
C GLU A 56 -5.18 9.42 -10.06
N VAL A 57 -6.32 9.79 -9.50
CA VAL A 57 -7.13 8.91 -8.65
C VAL A 57 -8.43 8.63 -9.39
N LYS A 58 -8.75 7.36 -9.63
CA LYS A 58 -9.89 6.97 -10.49
C LYS A 58 -11.26 7.09 -9.82
N GLY A 59 -11.32 7.21 -8.50
CA GLY A 59 -12.56 7.14 -7.72
C GLY A 59 -12.60 8.15 -6.57
N LYS A 60 -13.44 7.89 -5.57
CA LYS A 60 -13.53 8.66 -4.34
C LYS A 60 -12.27 8.49 -3.50
N TYR A 61 -11.78 9.56 -2.89
CA TYR A 61 -10.59 9.52 -2.04
C TYR A 61 -10.61 10.57 -0.94
N LYS A 62 -9.71 10.38 0.01
CA LYS A 62 -9.41 11.31 1.10
C LYS A 62 -7.94 11.71 1.05
N ILE A 63 -7.68 12.93 1.51
CA ILE A 63 -6.35 13.50 1.64
C ILE A 63 -6.09 13.72 3.13
N TYR A 64 -4.94 13.28 3.61
CA TYR A 64 -4.47 13.49 4.97
C TYR A 64 -3.07 14.10 4.96
N ASP A 65 -2.72 14.80 6.04
CA ASP A 65 -1.34 15.07 6.40
C ASP A 65 -0.79 13.84 7.16
N PRO A 66 0.20 13.12 6.62
CA PRO A 66 0.73 11.93 7.27
C PRO A 66 1.61 12.21 8.51
N HIS A 67 1.94 13.47 8.83
CA HIS A 67 2.78 13.84 9.97
C HIS A 67 1.89 13.96 11.21
N THR A 68 0.77 14.66 11.03
CA THR A 68 -0.20 14.89 12.11
C THR A 68 -1.36 13.90 12.10
N ASN A 69 -1.44 13.03 11.08
CA ASN A 69 -2.60 12.17 10.78
C ASN A 69 -3.92 12.94 10.58
N LYS A 70 -3.84 14.25 10.33
CA LYS A 70 -4.99 15.12 10.20
C LYS A 70 -5.66 14.91 8.84
N HIS A 71 -6.97 14.74 8.84
CA HIS A 71 -7.78 14.80 7.62
C HIS A 71 -7.73 16.21 7.04
N ILE A 72 -7.35 16.33 5.77
CA ILE A 72 -7.32 17.60 5.04
C ILE A 72 -8.62 17.76 4.28
N SER A 73 -9.00 16.75 3.50
CA SER A 73 -10.22 16.84 2.68
C SER A 73 -10.70 15.50 2.14
N THR A 74 -11.99 15.45 1.77
CA THR A 74 -12.62 14.35 1.06
C THR A 74 -12.99 14.80 -0.35
N ARG A 75 -12.86 13.91 -1.34
CA ARG A 75 -13.16 14.16 -2.75
C ARG A 75 -14.05 13.03 -3.26
N PHE A 76 -15.20 13.39 -3.82
CA PHE A 76 -16.22 12.44 -4.29
C PHE A 76 -16.04 12.00 -5.74
N ILE A 77 -15.14 12.67 -6.48
CA ILE A 77 -14.86 12.42 -7.89
C ILE A 77 -13.34 12.28 -8.04
N GLY A 78 -12.92 11.39 -8.93
CA GLY A 78 -11.53 11.22 -9.30
C GLY A 78 -10.89 12.51 -9.83
N LYS A 79 -9.56 12.59 -9.77
CA LYS A 79 -8.80 13.75 -10.23
C LYS A 79 -7.53 13.29 -10.91
N LYS A 80 -7.22 13.85 -12.09
CA LYS A 80 -5.95 13.70 -12.81
C LYS A 80 -5.28 15.05 -12.98
N LYS A 81 -4.21 15.31 -12.24
CA LYS A 81 -3.46 16.57 -12.29
C LYS A 81 -1.99 16.34 -11.95
N TYR A 82 -1.15 17.26 -12.40
CA TYR A 82 0.26 17.29 -12.03
C TYR A 82 0.41 17.69 -10.56
N ILE A 83 1.14 16.89 -9.78
CA ILE A 83 1.55 17.19 -8.40
C ILE A 83 3.00 17.68 -8.43
N GLN A 84 3.26 18.80 -7.76
CA GLN A 84 4.59 19.41 -7.71
C GLN A 84 4.81 20.16 -6.39
N PRO A 85 6.06 20.37 -5.97
CA PRO A 85 6.38 21.22 -4.85
C PRO A 85 6.33 22.69 -5.26
N LEU A 86 6.05 23.54 -4.28
CA LEU A 86 6.14 25.01 -4.30
C LEU A 86 7.04 25.45 -3.13
N SER A 87 7.41 26.72 -3.10
CA SER A 87 8.20 27.26 -1.97
C SER A 87 7.51 27.11 -0.61
N GLU A 88 6.17 27.14 -0.59
CA GLU A 88 5.35 27.12 0.64
C GLU A 88 4.46 25.87 0.74
N GLY A 89 4.84 24.74 0.13
CA GLY A 89 4.11 23.47 0.24
C GLY A 89 3.85 22.80 -1.10
N LEU A 90 2.80 21.98 -1.19
CA LEU A 90 2.50 21.19 -2.40
C LEU A 90 1.39 21.81 -3.26
N LYS A 91 1.39 21.52 -4.57
CA LYS A 91 0.32 21.90 -5.50
C LYS A 91 -0.19 20.71 -6.29
N TRP A 92 -1.50 20.46 -6.23
CA TRP A 92 -2.21 19.47 -7.04
C TRP A 92 -3.56 20.03 -7.47
N GLN A 93 -3.52 20.84 -8.54
CA GLN A 93 -4.57 21.81 -8.94
C GLN A 93 -4.80 22.92 -7.91
N GLU A 94 -5.22 22.58 -6.70
CA GLU A 94 -5.18 23.46 -5.54
C GLU A 94 -3.79 23.48 -4.88
N GLU A 95 -3.50 24.55 -4.15
CA GLU A 95 -2.28 24.68 -3.35
C GLU A 95 -2.57 24.22 -1.92
N PHE A 96 -1.55 23.64 -1.28
CA PHE A 96 -1.59 23.15 0.08
C PHE A 96 -0.51 23.90 0.91
N PRO A 97 -0.76 25.18 1.29
CA PRO A 97 0.22 25.99 2.00
C PRO A 97 0.62 25.37 3.34
N GLY A 98 1.91 25.33 3.62
CA GLY A 98 2.49 24.74 4.84
C GLY A 98 2.47 23.21 4.88
N LEU A 99 1.96 22.54 3.84
CA LEU A 99 1.94 21.08 3.74
C LEU A 99 2.98 20.60 2.73
N TYR A 100 4.07 20.05 3.25
CA TYR A 100 5.16 19.44 2.48
C TYR A 100 4.97 17.94 2.27
N GLN A 101 3.84 17.41 2.70
CA GLN A 101 3.52 16.00 2.54
C GLN A 101 2.02 15.77 2.50
N LEU A 102 1.60 14.83 1.66
CA LEU A 102 0.21 14.43 1.50
C LEU A 102 0.13 12.91 1.46
N MET A 103 -0.93 12.36 2.05
CA MET A 103 -1.31 10.98 1.88
C MET A 103 -2.68 10.92 1.22
N ILE A 104 -2.75 10.23 0.09
CA ILE A 104 -3.97 10.00 -0.69
C ILE A 104 -4.44 8.58 -0.40
N LEU A 105 -5.61 8.49 0.22
CA LEU A 105 -6.26 7.23 0.59
C LEU A 105 -7.52 7.05 -0.27
N PRO A 106 -7.58 6.06 -1.15
CA PRO A 106 -8.82 5.70 -1.83
C PRO A 106 -9.90 5.28 -0.83
N ASP A 107 -11.14 5.67 -1.09
CA ASP A 107 -12.28 5.34 -0.20
C ASP A 107 -12.83 3.93 -0.44
N ASP A 108 -12.48 3.31 -1.56
CA ASP A 108 -12.90 1.96 -1.96
C ASP A 108 -11.69 1.10 -2.34
N LYS A 109 -11.73 -0.20 -2.02
CA LYS A 109 -10.61 -1.13 -2.25
C LYS A 109 -10.33 -1.41 -3.73
N ALA A 110 -11.31 -1.24 -4.60
CA ALA A 110 -11.15 -1.37 -6.05
C ALA A 110 -10.64 -0.07 -6.71
N THR A 111 -10.66 1.06 -5.98
CA THR A 111 -10.12 2.32 -6.49
C THR A 111 -8.59 2.28 -6.48
N THR A 112 -8.01 2.67 -7.60
CA THR A 112 -6.57 2.74 -7.81
C THR A 112 -6.08 4.17 -7.99
N ILE A 113 -4.77 4.34 -7.81
CA ILE A 113 -4.05 5.59 -8.03
C ILE A 113 -3.03 5.35 -9.13
N ILE A 114 -3.01 6.21 -10.14
CA ILE A 114 -2.03 6.20 -11.21
C ILE A 114 -0.97 7.27 -10.95
N VAL A 115 0.30 6.88 -11.00
CA VAL A 115 1.46 7.77 -10.93
C VAL A 115 2.29 7.58 -12.20
N ASP A 116 2.46 8.66 -12.98
CA ASP A 116 3.19 8.65 -14.25
C ASP A 116 2.77 7.51 -15.20
N GLY A 117 1.48 7.18 -15.23
CA GLY A 117 0.90 6.14 -16.09
C GLY A 117 0.90 4.72 -15.51
N ILE A 118 1.52 4.50 -14.35
CA ILE A 118 1.51 3.20 -13.66
C ILE A 118 0.42 3.19 -12.60
N GLU A 119 -0.42 2.15 -12.60
CA GLU A 119 -1.53 1.99 -11.65
C GLU A 119 -1.09 1.26 -10.39
N TYR A 120 -1.50 1.77 -9.23
CA TYR A 120 -1.19 1.24 -7.91
C TYR A 120 -2.47 1.04 -7.10
N LYS A 121 -2.46 -0.01 -6.27
CA LYS A 121 -3.46 -0.25 -5.21
C LYS A 121 -2.95 0.29 -3.88
N GLY A 122 -3.86 0.42 -2.92
CA GLY A 122 -3.53 0.93 -1.59
C GLY A 122 -3.49 2.46 -1.59
N ARG A 123 -2.60 3.04 -0.79
CA ARG A 123 -2.51 4.50 -0.62
C ARG A 123 -1.17 5.02 -1.14
N ILE A 124 -1.13 6.31 -1.45
CA ILE A 124 0.06 6.99 -1.97
C ILE A 124 0.43 8.12 -1.02
N TYR A 125 1.71 8.16 -0.65
CA TYR A 125 2.34 9.26 0.04
C TYR A 125 3.15 10.07 -0.96
N ILE A 126 3.09 11.39 -0.82
CA ILE A 126 3.90 12.35 -1.55
C ILE A 126 4.65 13.15 -0.51
N TYR A 127 5.97 13.19 -0.61
CA TYR A 127 6.86 13.98 0.24
C TYR A 127 7.61 14.99 -0.61
N ASP A 128 7.57 16.26 -0.24
CA ASP A 128 8.47 17.29 -0.75
C ASP A 128 9.74 17.31 0.12
N ILE A 129 10.87 16.97 -0.50
CA ILE A 129 12.19 16.97 0.12
C ILE A 129 13.08 17.88 -0.72
N GLY A 130 13.37 19.07 -0.20
CA GLY A 130 14.27 20.02 -0.85
C GLY A 130 13.77 20.57 -2.18
N GLY A 131 12.44 20.71 -2.37
CA GLY A 131 11.85 21.22 -3.61
C GLY A 131 11.72 20.15 -4.70
N THR A 132 11.79 18.87 -4.33
CA THR A 132 11.53 17.73 -5.22
C THR A 132 10.62 16.74 -4.52
N ILE A 133 9.79 16.03 -5.29
CA ILE A 133 8.88 15.05 -4.74
C ILE A 133 9.48 13.64 -4.76
N SER A 134 9.24 12.91 -3.68
CA SER A 134 9.33 11.47 -3.59
C SER A 134 7.94 10.88 -3.36
N ILE A 135 7.61 9.81 -4.07
CA ILE A 135 6.29 9.16 -3.99
C ILE A 135 6.47 7.73 -3.50
N VAL A 136 5.69 7.37 -2.48
CA VAL A 136 5.72 6.06 -1.83
C VAL A 136 4.33 5.43 -1.93
N ASN A 137 4.28 4.19 -2.41
CA ASN A 137 3.05 3.38 -2.37
C ASN A 137 3.04 2.51 -1.12
N GLU A 138 2.01 2.67 -0.29
CA GLU A 138 1.74 1.75 0.81
C GLU A 138 0.62 0.79 0.43
N ILE A 139 0.95 -0.49 0.42
CA ILE A 139 0.09 -1.58 -0.04
C ILE A 139 0.03 -2.71 1.01
N PRO A 140 -1.14 -3.33 1.25
CA PRO A 140 -1.23 -4.51 2.12
C PRO A 140 -0.36 -5.65 1.61
N PHE A 141 0.23 -6.45 2.51
CA PHE A 141 1.11 -7.56 2.12
C PHE A 141 0.46 -8.54 1.14
N ASP A 142 -0.82 -8.87 1.31
CA ASP A 142 -1.51 -9.75 0.37
C ASP A 142 -1.69 -9.13 -1.02
N GLU A 143 -1.96 -7.82 -1.12
CA GLU A 143 -2.01 -7.14 -2.41
C GLU A 143 -0.61 -7.04 -3.04
N TYR A 144 0.43 -6.84 -2.23
CA TYR A 144 1.82 -6.89 -2.66
C TYR A 144 2.19 -8.26 -3.24
N VAL A 145 1.93 -9.34 -2.49
CA VAL A 145 2.21 -10.72 -2.93
C VAL A 145 1.49 -11.02 -4.24
N LYS A 146 0.20 -10.69 -4.36
CA LYS A 146 -0.53 -10.85 -5.62
C LYS A 146 0.14 -10.12 -6.79
N THR A 147 0.59 -8.89 -6.55
CA THR A 147 1.23 -8.05 -7.58
C THR A 147 2.56 -8.65 -8.03
N ILE A 148 3.41 -9.08 -7.11
CA ILE A 148 4.70 -9.69 -7.42
C ILE A 148 4.52 -11.02 -8.15
N LEU A 149 3.63 -11.89 -7.66
CA LEU A 149 3.41 -13.19 -8.30
C LEU A 149 2.85 -13.04 -9.72
N ALA A 150 1.92 -12.12 -9.92
CA ALA A 150 1.34 -11.87 -11.24
C ALA A 150 2.38 -11.35 -12.25
N ALA A 151 3.32 -10.51 -11.80
CA ALA A 151 4.37 -9.97 -12.65
C ALA A 151 5.51 -10.95 -12.98
N ARG A 152 5.69 -11.99 -12.17
CA ARG A 152 6.90 -12.85 -12.20
C ARG A 152 6.65 -14.30 -12.61
N LEU A 153 5.46 -14.82 -12.36
CA LEU A 153 5.10 -16.18 -12.77
C LEU A 153 4.84 -16.22 -14.28
N GLN A 154 5.77 -16.81 -15.03
CA GLN A 154 5.65 -16.99 -16.48
C GLN A 154 4.72 -18.16 -16.84
N ALA A 155 4.60 -19.15 -15.96
CA ALA A 155 3.78 -20.33 -16.13
C ALA A 155 2.86 -20.54 -14.91
N PRO A 156 1.65 -21.08 -15.11
CA PRO A 156 0.74 -21.38 -14.00
C PRO A 156 1.33 -22.48 -13.11
N LEU A 157 1.27 -22.28 -11.79
CA LEU A 157 1.61 -23.28 -10.79
C LEU A 157 0.35 -23.97 -10.27
N PRO A 158 0.42 -25.25 -9.89
CA PRO A 158 -0.65 -25.92 -9.15
C PRO A 158 -0.86 -25.24 -7.78
N GLY A 159 -2.07 -25.36 -7.24
CA GLY A 159 -2.51 -24.61 -6.06
C GLY A 159 -1.58 -24.68 -4.85
N GLU A 160 -1.12 -25.89 -4.48
CA GLU A 160 -0.23 -26.08 -3.33
C GLU A 160 1.18 -25.49 -3.54
N ALA A 161 1.71 -25.57 -4.77
CA ALA A 161 2.99 -24.92 -5.10
C ALA A 161 2.85 -23.39 -5.07
N LEU A 162 1.73 -22.87 -5.59
CA LEU A 162 1.43 -21.45 -5.56
C LEU A 162 1.21 -20.92 -4.13
N ALA A 163 0.60 -21.73 -3.26
CA ALA A 163 0.45 -21.44 -1.84
C ALA A 163 1.82 -21.40 -1.13
N ALA A 164 2.70 -22.37 -1.37
CA ALA A 164 4.07 -22.35 -0.85
C ALA A 164 4.82 -21.07 -1.26
N VAL A 165 4.76 -20.73 -2.54
CA VAL A 165 5.34 -19.51 -3.10
C VAL A 165 4.75 -18.24 -2.48
N ALA A 166 3.43 -18.18 -2.26
CA ALA A 166 2.77 -17.04 -1.64
C ALA A 166 3.23 -16.82 -0.18
N ILE A 167 3.42 -17.89 0.58
CA ILE A 167 3.96 -17.84 1.96
C ILE A 167 5.40 -17.30 1.94
N ALA A 168 6.23 -17.76 1.01
CA ALA A 168 7.61 -17.27 0.86
C ALA A 168 7.64 -15.76 0.51
N ALA A 169 6.89 -15.34 -0.52
CA ALA A 169 6.81 -13.93 -0.90
C ALA A 169 6.31 -13.03 0.23
N ARG A 170 5.34 -13.51 1.03
CA ARG A 170 4.86 -12.78 2.22
C ARG A 170 5.94 -12.66 3.29
N THR A 171 6.66 -13.75 3.55
CA THR A 171 7.82 -13.76 4.48
C THR A 171 8.82 -12.67 4.11
N ASN A 172 9.09 -12.51 2.81
CA ASN A 172 10.02 -11.49 2.32
C ASN A 172 9.46 -10.08 2.46
N ALA A 173 8.15 -9.88 2.30
CA ALA A 173 7.52 -8.58 2.58
C ALA A 173 7.71 -8.17 4.06
N TYR A 174 7.55 -9.11 5.00
CA TYR A 174 7.83 -8.86 6.43
C TYR A 174 9.31 -8.57 6.69
N TYR A 175 10.21 -9.31 6.05
CA TYR A 175 11.64 -9.05 6.15
C TYR A 175 12.00 -7.63 5.69
N LEU A 176 11.50 -7.22 4.51
CA LEU A 176 11.73 -5.88 3.97
C LEU A 176 11.20 -4.80 4.93
N LYS A 177 10.00 -5.03 5.50
CA LYS A 177 9.41 -4.13 6.50
C LYS A 177 10.31 -3.97 7.73
N GLN A 178 10.87 -5.07 8.22
CA GLN A 178 11.73 -5.05 9.41
C GLN A 178 13.11 -4.43 9.14
N LYS A 179 13.59 -4.52 7.90
CA LYS A 179 14.89 -3.96 7.46
C LYS A 179 14.76 -2.60 6.77
N ALA A 180 13.64 -1.91 7.00
CA ALA A 180 13.37 -0.61 6.43
C ALA A 180 14.54 0.38 6.67
N PRO A 181 15.02 1.09 5.64
CA PRO A 181 16.12 2.05 5.77
C PRO A 181 15.68 3.37 6.41
N SER A 182 14.37 3.63 6.51
CA SER A 182 13.81 4.87 7.03
C SER A 182 12.35 4.67 7.48
N ASP A 183 11.77 5.67 8.15
CA ASP A 183 10.34 5.67 8.50
C ASP A 183 9.41 6.01 7.30
N TYR A 184 9.98 6.53 6.20
CA TYR A 184 9.25 7.01 5.03
C TYR A 184 8.91 5.89 4.05
N TRP A 185 9.84 4.96 3.82
CA TRP A 185 9.65 3.77 2.99
C TRP A 185 10.47 2.59 3.50
N ASP A 186 9.98 1.38 3.22
CA ASP A 186 10.60 0.13 3.63
C ASP A 186 11.55 -0.42 2.57
N VAL A 187 11.26 -0.17 1.29
CA VAL A 187 12.04 -0.69 0.16
C VAL A 187 11.86 0.18 -1.08
N GLU A 188 12.82 0.14 -2.00
CA GLU A 188 12.68 0.81 -3.31
C GLU A 188 12.08 -0.13 -4.36
N ALA A 189 11.19 0.39 -5.20
CA ALA A 189 10.53 -0.40 -6.24
C ALA A 189 11.53 -1.11 -7.17
N LYS A 190 12.66 -0.45 -7.49
CA LYS A 190 13.70 -1.03 -8.35
C LYS A 190 14.39 -2.25 -7.71
N GLN A 191 14.63 -2.22 -6.39
CA GLN A 191 15.33 -3.29 -5.67
C GLN A 191 14.57 -4.61 -5.72
N ILE A 192 13.24 -4.54 -5.67
CA ILE A 192 12.33 -5.69 -5.71
C ILE A 192 11.64 -5.90 -7.06
N GLY A 193 11.98 -5.05 -8.04
CA GLY A 193 11.34 -4.94 -9.35
C GLY A 193 9.80 -4.89 -9.26
N TYR A 194 9.29 -4.06 -8.36
CA TYR A 194 7.87 -3.73 -8.24
C TYR A 194 7.45 -2.78 -9.37
N GLN A 195 6.46 -3.17 -10.17
CA GLN A 195 6.04 -2.43 -11.37
C GLN A 195 4.59 -1.90 -11.29
N GLY A 196 4.00 -1.90 -10.09
CA GLY A 196 2.58 -1.58 -9.91
C GLY A 196 1.63 -2.69 -10.38
N TYR A 197 0.33 -2.41 -10.31
CA TYR A 197 -0.77 -3.36 -10.56
C TYR A 197 -1.13 -3.51 -12.04
N ALA A 198 -1.03 -2.44 -12.84
CA ALA A 198 -1.57 -2.42 -14.21
C ALA A 198 -0.93 -3.43 -15.18
N LEU A 199 0.35 -3.74 -15.02
CA LEU A 199 1.07 -4.56 -16.00
C LEU A 199 0.70 -6.03 -15.93
N SER A 200 0.19 -6.51 -14.79
CA SER A 200 -0.09 -7.92 -14.59
C SER A 200 -1.20 -8.11 -13.54
N PRO A 201 -2.49 -8.05 -13.94
CA PRO A 201 -3.58 -8.41 -13.06
C PRO A 201 -3.43 -9.85 -12.57
N PRO A 202 -3.60 -10.14 -11.26
CA PRO A 202 -3.45 -11.48 -10.73
C PRO A 202 -4.54 -12.42 -11.26
N SER A 203 -4.16 -13.66 -11.56
CA SER A 203 -5.12 -14.70 -11.92
C SER A 203 -5.94 -15.13 -10.70
N LYS A 204 -7.11 -15.74 -10.93
CA LYS A 204 -7.94 -16.30 -9.84
C LYS A 204 -7.19 -17.31 -8.97
N LEU A 205 -6.26 -18.07 -9.55
CA LEU A 205 -5.43 -19.02 -8.81
C LEU A 205 -4.49 -18.31 -7.83
N ILE A 206 -3.85 -17.21 -8.26
CA ILE A 206 -3.01 -16.37 -7.38
C ILE A 206 -3.87 -15.79 -6.26
N GLU A 207 -5.04 -15.25 -6.56
CA GLU A 207 -5.95 -14.71 -5.54
C GLU A 207 -6.36 -15.77 -4.52
N GLN A 208 -6.70 -16.97 -4.98
CA GLN A 208 -7.08 -18.10 -4.12
C GLN A 208 -5.92 -18.56 -3.23
N ALA A 209 -4.72 -18.72 -3.78
CA ALA A 209 -3.54 -19.15 -3.03
C ALA A 209 -3.12 -18.12 -1.97
N VAL A 210 -3.12 -16.83 -2.33
CA VAL A 210 -2.81 -15.75 -1.38
C VAL A 210 -3.85 -15.69 -0.26
N LYS A 211 -5.14 -15.81 -0.60
CA LYS A 211 -6.24 -15.85 0.38
C LYS A 211 -6.18 -17.07 1.30
N ALA A 212 -5.88 -18.25 0.76
CA ALA A 212 -5.80 -19.50 1.53
C ALA A 212 -4.62 -19.50 2.51
N THR A 213 -3.59 -18.72 2.22
CA THR A 213 -2.37 -18.60 3.04
C THR A 213 -2.30 -17.29 3.81
N HIS A 214 -3.43 -16.61 4.01
CA HIS A 214 -3.47 -15.33 4.70
C HIS A 214 -2.79 -15.43 6.07
N HIS A 215 -1.93 -14.45 6.39
CA HIS A 215 -1.08 -14.39 7.59
C HIS A 215 -0.06 -15.53 7.78
N MET A 216 0.04 -16.49 6.85
CA MET A 216 1.08 -17.53 6.92
C MET A 216 2.41 -16.97 6.38
N VAL A 217 3.46 -17.14 7.19
CA VAL A 217 4.86 -16.86 6.83
C VAL A 217 5.76 -18.00 7.25
N MET A 218 7.01 -17.97 6.81
CA MET A 218 8.07 -18.80 7.36
C MET A 218 8.86 -18.04 8.43
N THR A 219 9.29 -18.77 9.46
CA THR A 219 10.28 -18.32 10.43
C THR A 219 11.47 -19.26 10.44
N PHE A 220 12.62 -18.69 10.80
CA PHE A 220 13.89 -19.38 10.90
C PHE A 220 14.47 -19.14 12.29
N SER A 221 15.05 -20.18 12.90
CA SER A 221 15.50 -20.16 14.30
C SER A 221 16.60 -19.13 14.60
N SER A 222 17.33 -18.65 13.59
CA SER A 222 18.55 -17.88 13.78
C SER A 222 18.44 -16.39 13.47
N SER A 223 17.38 -15.93 12.79
CA SER A 223 17.02 -14.52 12.54
C SER A 223 15.92 -14.45 11.47
N PRO A 224 15.29 -13.28 11.27
CA PRO A 224 14.50 -13.00 10.08
C PRO A 224 15.38 -13.11 8.83
N LEU A 225 14.97 -13.95 7.87
CA LEU A 225 15.71 -14.25 6.64
C LEU A 225 14.79 -14.09 5.44
N MET A 226 15.37 -13.73 4.28
CA MET A 226 14.61 -13.79 3.03
C MET A 226 14.65 -15.19 2.45
N ALA A 227 13.48 -15.71 2.07
CA ALA A 227 13.28 -16.99 1.43
C ALA A 227 13.14 -16.81 -0.08
N LYS A 228 14.25 -16.88 -0.80
CA LYS A 228 14.30 -16.56 -2.23
C LYS A 228 14.02 -17.76 -3.10
N TRP A 229 13.13 -17.57 -4.07
CA TRP A 229 12.98 -18.44 -5.24
C TRP A 229 13.51 -17.71 -6.46
N ASP A 230 14.50 -18.28 -7.15
CA ASP A 230 15.31 -17.55 -8.15
C ASP A 230 14.50 -16.94 -9.30
N SER A 231 13.33 -17.50 -9.64
CA SER A 231 12.46 -16.99 -10.71
C SER A 231 11.39 -15.98 -10.26
N ILE A 232 11.22 -15.77 -8.95
CA ILE A 232 10.11 -14.95 -8.40
C ILE A 232 10.61 -13.62 -7.89
N GLU A 233 11.81 -13.59 -7.31
CA GLU A 233 12.29 -12.40 -6.60
C GLU A 233 13.57 -11.87 -7.20
N ALA A 234 13.48 -10.69 -7.82
CA ALA A 234 14.64 -9.85 -8.03
C ALA A 234 14.88 -9.13 -6.71
N ILE A 235 15.97 -9.44 -6.02
CA ILE A 235 16.47 -8.63 -4.90
C ILE A 235 17.91 -8.34 -5.24
N ASP A 236 18.18 -7.08 -5.56
CA ASP A 236 19.53 -6.56 -5.74
C ASP A 236 19.87 -5.74 -4.49
N GLY A 237 20.61 -6.33 -3.56
CA GLY A 237 20.88 -5.74 -2.25
C GLY A 237 21.93 -6.54 -1.48
N GLY A 238 23.18 -6.09 -1.57
CA GLY A 238 24.40 -6.80 -1.15
C GLY A 238 24.60 -7.11 0.34
N HIS A 239 23.56 -7.06 1.18
CA HIS A 239 23.69 -7.27 2.63
C HIS A 239 22.57 -8.10 3.28
N ALA A 240 21.60 -8.59 2.51
CA ALA A 240 20.52 -9.36 3.10
C ALA A 240 20.93 -10.81 3.35
N GLN A 241 20.59 -11.35 4.52
CA GLN A 241 20.72 -12.79 4.77
C GLN A 241 19.61 -13.52 4.01
N VAL A 242 19.98 -14.12 2.89
CA VAL A 242 19.08 -14.82 1.97
C VAL A 242 19.30 -16.33 2.11
N ILE A 243 18.21 -17.07 2.26
CA ILE A 243 18.16 -18.51 2.03
C ILE A 243 17.55 -18.73 0.67
N HIS A 244 18.30 -19.41 -0.20
CA HIS A 244 17.80 -19.86 -1.50
C HIS A 244 17.03 -21.17 -1.35
N SER A 245 15.92 -21.28 -2.07
CA SER A 245 15.19 -22.53 -2.19
C SER A 245 16.11 -23.65 -2.69
N LYS A 246 16.02 -24.82 -2.06
CA LYS A 246 16.71 -26.04 -2.48
C LYS A 246 16.02 -26.77 -3.64
N ILE A 247 14.83 -26.33 -4.03
CA ILE A 247 14.07 -26.88 -5.16
C ILE A 247 13.65 -25.77 -6.14
N SER A 248 13.54 -26.10 -7.42
CA SER A 248 13.02 -25.18 -8.44
C SER A 248 11.49 -25.04 -8.36
N LEU A 249 10.93 -24.06 -9.08
CA LEU A 249 9.47 -23.93 -9.18
C LEU A 249 8.83 -25.12 -9.88
N ASP A 250 9.50 -25.68 -10.89
CA ASP A 250 9.03 -26.87 -11.59
C ASP A 250 9.01 -28.08 -10.66
N GLN A 251 10.03 -28.23 -9.81
CA GLN A 251 10.04 -29.27 -8.78
C GLN A 251 8.93 -29.07 -7.75
N ALA A 252 8.66 -27.83 -7.31
CA ALA A 252 7.52 -27.55 -6.45
C ALA A 252 6.18 -27.90 -7.11
N ALA A 253 6.03 -27.61 -8.41
CA ALA A 253 4.86 -27.98 -9.19
C ALA A 253 4.71 -29.51 -9.28
N MET A 254 5.79 -30.23 -9.56
CA MET A 254 5.79 -31.70 -9.58
C MET A 254 5.36 -32.31 -8.24
N LEU A 255 5.88 -31.80 -7.12
CA LEU A 255 5.52 -32.27 -5.79
C LEU A 255 4.03 -32.03 -5.49
N ALA A 256 3.51 -30.86 -5.86
CA ALA A 256 2.08 -30.57 -5.72
C ALA A 256 1.22 -31.53 -6.56
N HIS A 257 1.63 -31.88 -7.78
CA HIS A 257 0.94 -32.89 -8.60
C HIS A 257 1.01 -34.30 -8.00
N GLN A 258 2.05 -34.60 -7.22
CA GLN A 258 2.19 -35.84 -6.46
C GLN A 258 1.36 -35.85 -5.15
N GLY A 259 0.64 -34.76 -4.86
CA GLY A 259 -0.22 -34.64 -3.69
C GLY A 259 0.47 -34.03 -2.46
N GLU A 260 1.70 -33.51 -2.59
CA GLU A 260 2.31 -32.77 -1.48
C GLU A 260 1.64 -31.40 -1.29
N HIS A 261 1.37 -31.06 -0.04
CA HIS A 261 0.79 -29.77 0.33
C HIS A 261 1.88 -28.70 0.55
N ALA A 262 1.47 -27.42 0.59
CA ALA A 262 2.37 -26.27 0.65
C ALA A 262 3.45 -26.37 1.74
N ALA A 263 3.09 -26.85 2.94
CA ALA A 263 4.06 -27.00 4.03
C ALA A 263 5.11 -28.09 3.79
N GLN A 264 4.77 -29.19 3.12
CA GLN A 264 5.74 -30.22 2.72
C GLN A 264 6.68 -29.69 1.65
N ILE A 265 6.15 -28.96 0.67
CA ILE A 265 6.93 -28.28 -0.38
C ILE A 265 7.90 -27.28 0.25
N LEU A 266 7.42 -26.42 1.17
CA LEU A 266 8.25 -25.45 1.88
C LEU A 266 9.33 -26.10 2.73
N LYS A 267 9.04 -27.23 3.39
CA LYS A 267 10.05 -27.97 4.17
C LYS A 267 11.21 -28.47 3.30
N LYS A 268 10.94 -28.83 2.04
CA LYS A 268 11.98 -29.21 1.08
C LYS A 268 12.70 -28.00 0.49
N ALA A 269 11.96 -26.93 0.18
CA ALA A 269 12.51 -25.69 -0.36
C ALA A 269 13.42 -24.98 0.64
N PHE A 270 12.98 -24.85 1.89
CA PHE A 270 13.69 -24.14 2.95
C PHE A 270 13.82 -25.04 4.18
N PRO A 271 14.74 -26.02 4.16
CA PRO A 271 14.93 -26.92 5.30
C PRO A 271 15.23 -26.14 6.59
N GLY A 272 14.47 -26.44 7.65
CA GLY A 272 14.58 -25.75 8.95
C GLY A 272 13.64 -24.55 9.11
N ALA A 273 12.90 -24.17 8.07
CA ALA A 273 11.80 -23.21 8.20
C ALA A 273 10.62 -23.83 8.95
N GLN A 274 9.96 -23.03 9.79
CA GLN A 274 8.65 -23.35 10.37
C GLN A 274 7.62 -22.39 9.79
N ILE A 275 6.38 -22.86 9.62
CA ILE A 275 5.28 -21.99 9.18
C ILE A 275 4.60 -21.45 10.42
N ASP A 276 4.56 -20.13 10.53
CA ASP A 276 3.88 -19.42 11.60
C ASP A 276 2.72 -18.58 11.05
N LEU A 277 1.74 -18.35 11.92
CA LEU A 277 0.64 -17.43 11.70
C LEU A 277 0.93 -16.13 12.44
N ILE A 278 1.02 -15.03 11.72
CA ILE A 278 1.23 -13.71 12.34
C ILE A 278 -0.12 -13.17 12.80
N ALA A 279 -0.21 -12.79 14.07
CA ALA A 279 -1.43 -12.23 14.66
C ALA A 279 -1.63 -10.75 14.26
N ASN A 280 -2.89 -10.35 14.09
CA ASN A 280 -3.33 -8.96 13.83
C ASN A 280 -3.12 -8.02 15.03
#